data_AF-A0AA88PFK8-F1
#
_entry.id   AF-A0AA88PFK8-F1
#
_cell.length_a   1.000
_cell.length_b   1.000
_cell.length_c   1.000
_cell.angle_alpha   90.00
_cell.angle_beta   90.00
_cell.angle_gamma   90.00
#
_symmetry.space_group_name_H-M   'P 1'
#
loop_
_entity.id
_entity.type
_entity.pdbx_description
1 polymer ?
#
loop_
_entity_poly.entity_id
_entity_poly.type
_entity_poly.pdbx_seq_one_letter_code
_entity_poly.pdbx_strand_id
1 'polypeptide(L)'
;MPEELRSAIANGKRPAPDKRRQMIRILVDEIRKHEANPTRSECLIICRNIIKQYPSSFADMTPGGVIIGGGFTSLLSQVKTRIENINRSGTLRRIRTSRISGQLQKPSDSYGCTQFNPEMPSDETTEMLEQKRQRLETIYREEGIESGEKTEVLNLMKSTFCLQRKQINQTPAPSIEELRNQWPYLFTKRGIFCHFESLTDINVLHALELSIKESGKGIAKYLMTKSKKKDVQPVIYQGEDEELNLIQLLMTYFNERIEGLILTADQYATAADVECSLVLPASPRLILLDTHQLIEGQQMHMAPRRIRGLIEGNKRDADDPVQGREVKCTLFSFAFMPYRHR
;
A
#
# COMPACT_ATOMS: atom_id res chain seq x y z
N MET A 1 15.56 -16.45 -38.50
CA MET A 1 15.73 -14.98 -38.43
C MET A 1 14.68 -14.33 -39.33
N PRO A 2 13.88 -13.34 -38.85
CA PRO A 2 12.79 -12.74 -39.62
C PRO A 2 13.25 -12.08 -40.93
N GLU A 3 12.42 -12.15 -41.97
CA GLU A 3 12.78 -11.73 -43.33
C GLU A 3 13.01 -10.21 -43.45
N GLU A 4 12.14 -9.43 -42.82
CA GLU A 4 12.26 -7.96 -42.74
C GLU A 4 13.50 -7.50 -41.97
N LEU A 5 13.95 -8.29 -40.98
CA LEU A 5 15.20 -8.02 -40.26
C LEU A 5 16.41 -8.26 -41.17
N ARG A 6 16.40 -9.35 -41.96
CA ARG A 6 17.45 -9.62 -42.95
C ARG A 6 17.50 -8.53 -44.01
N SER A 7 16.35 -8.06 -44.49
CA SER A 7 16.26 -6.95 -45.44
C SER A 7 16.79 -5.64 -44.85
N ALA A 8 16.46 -5.31 -43.59
CA ALA A 8 16.98 -4.12 -42.93
C ALA A 8 18.51 -4.16 -42.77
N ILE A 9 19.06 -5.33 -42.42
CA ILE A 9 20.50 -5.56 -42.31
C ILE A 9 21.19 -5.45 -43.68
N ALA A 10 20.64 -6.08 -44.72
CA ALA A 10 21.18 -6.04 -46.08
C ALA A 10 21.21 -4.62 -46.64
N ASN A 11 20.22 -3.80 -46.28
CA ASN A 11 20.15 -2.40 -46.67
C ASN A 11 20.96 -1.46 -45.74
N GLY A 12 21.69 -1.99 -44.76
CA GLY A 12 22.50 -1.20 -43.82
C GLY A 12 21.67 -0.23 -42.96
N LYS A 13 20.38 -0.53 -42.73
CA LYS A 13 19.46 0.30 -41.96
C LYS A 13 19.27 -0.25 -40.55
N ARG A 14 18.92 0.63 -39.61
CA ARG A 14 18.53 0.24 -38.26
C ARG A 14 17.17 -0.48 -38.32
N PRO A 15 17.05 -1.72 -37.81
CA PRO A 15 15.78 -2.43 -37.80
C PRO A 15 14.72 -1.71 -36.97
N ALA A 16 13.45 -1.89 -37.35
CA ALA A 16 12.32 -1.38 -36.59
C ALA A 16 12.33 -1.91 -35.13
N PRO A 17 11.84 -1.13 -34.14
CA PRO A 17 11.98 -1.47 -32.72
C PRO A 17 11.41 -2.85 -32.33
N ASP A 18 10.30 -3.26 -32.92
CA ASP A 18 9.66 -4.56 -32.73
C ASP A 18 10.50 -5.72 -33.28
N LYS A 19 11.05 -5.57 -34.49
CA LYS A 19 11.94 -6.57 -35.12
C LYS A 19 13.27 -6.68 -34.39
N ARG A 20 13.81 -5.55 -33.91
CA ARG A 20 14.99 -5.52 -33.03
C ARG A 20 14.74 -6.31 -31.74
N ARG A 21 13.58 -6.11 -31.08
CA ARG A 21 13.19 -6.89 -29.90
C ARG A 21 13.05 -8.39 -30.22
N GLN A 22 12.51 -8.75 -31.38
CA GLN A 22 12.40 -10.15 -31.80
C GLN A 22 13.78 -10.80 -32.01
N MET A 23 14.72 -10.10 -32.65
CA MET A 23 16.11 -10.55 -32.76
C MET A 23 16.72 -10.81 -31.39
N ILE A 24 16.54 -9.89 -30.44
CA ILE A 24 17.09 -10.02 -29.09
C ILE A 24 16.52 -11.22 -28.35
N ARG A 25 15.23 -11.54 -28.56
CA ARG A 25 14.64 -12.77 -28.01
C ARG A 25 15.35 -14.00 -28.54
N ILE A 26 15.47 -14.13 -29.87
CA ILE A 26 16.14 -15.27 -30.52
C ILE A 26 17.61 -15.37 -30.05
N LEU A 27 18.33 -14.25 -30.04
CA LEU A 27 19.72 -14.20 -29.59
C LEU A 27 19.87 -14.67 -28.14
N VAL A 28 19.02 -14.17 -27.24
CA VAL A 28 19.07 -14.56 -25.82
C VAL A 28 18.69 -16.03 -25.64
N ASP A 29 17.73 -16.54 -26.42
CA ASP A 29 17.34 -17.95 -26.39
C ASP A 29 18.50 -18.85 -26.83
N GLU A 30 19.30 -18.45 -27.82
CA GLU A 30 20.53 -19.16 -28.22
C GLU A 30 21.65 -19.06 -27.17
N ILE A 31 21.91 -17.87 -26.60
CA ILE A 31 22.91 -17.69 -25.54
C ILE A 31 22.62 -18.62 -24.35
N ARG A 32 21.33 -18.76 -24.00
CA ARG A 32 20.88 -19.59 -22.87
C ARG A 32 20.97 -21.09 -23.10
N LYS A 33 21.22 -21.56 -24.33
CA LYS A 33 21.55 -22.97 -24.58
C LYS A 33 22.94 -23.33 -24.06
N HIS A 34 23.84 -22.35 -23.95
CA HIS A 34 25.20 -22.54 -23.45
C HIS A 34 25.32 -22.13 -21.98
N GLU A 35 24.79 -20.95 -21.62
CA GLU A 35 24.88 -20.44 -20.25
C GLU A 35 23.56 -19.80 -19.79
N ALA A 36 23.03 -20.28 -18.67
CA ALA A 36 21.72 -19.84 -18.17
C ALA A 36 21.73 -18.39 -17.63
N ASN A 37 22.87 -17.94 -17.10
CA ASN A 37 23.07 -16.60 -16.55
C ASN A 37 24.45 -16.03 -16.94
N PRO A 38 24.65 -15.66 -18.22
CA PRO A 38 25.91 -15.13 -18.67
C PRO A 38 26.21 -13.79 -17.97
N THR A 39 27.48 -13.61 -17.65
CA THR A 39 28.05 -12.39 -17.11
C THR A 39 27.91 -11.23 -18.12
N ARG A 40 28.03 -10.01 -17.61
CA ARG A 40 27.97 -8.80 -18.45
C ARG A 40 29.10 -8.79 -19.48
N SER A 41 30.29 -9.28 -19.12
CA SER A 41 31.46 -9.37 -20.01
C SER A 41 31.23 -10.33 -21.18
N GLU A 42 30.63 -11.49 -20.94
CA GLU A 42 30.29 -12.46 -22.00
C GLU A 42 29.25 -11.90 -22.97
N CYS A 43 28.19 -11.28 -22.43
CA CYS A 43 27.18 -10.60 -23.26
C CYS A 43 27.80 -9.49 -24.11
N LEU A 44 28.80 -8.79 -23.58
CA LEU A 44 29.50 -7.70 -24.23
C LEU A 44 30.40 -8.17 -25.38
N ILE A 45 31.05 -9.34 -25.27
CA ILE A 45 31.79 -9.96 -26.38
C ILE A 45 30.85 -10.23 -27.55
N ILE A 46 29.69 -10.83 -27.27
CA ILE A 46 28.67 -11.15 -28.29
C ILE A 46 28.15 -9.88 -28.97
N CYS A 47 27.81 -8.85 -28.19
CA CYS A 47 27.32 -7.58 -28.72
C CYS A 47 28.37 -6.89 -29.61
N ARG A 48 29.65 -6.92 -29.20
CA ARG A 48 30.75 -6.38 -30.01
C ARG A 48 30.90 -7.10 -31.35
N ASN A 49 30.78 -8.43 -31.36
CA ASN A 49 30.86 -9.21 -32.60
C ASN A 49 29.72 -8.90 -33.56
N ILE A 50 28.50 -8.72 -33.04
CA ILE A 50 27.33 -8.34 -33.85
C ILE A 50 27.54 -6.96 -34.48
N ILE A 51 28.02 -5.99 -33.69
CA ILE A 51 28.26 -4.62 -34.17
C ILE A 51 29.45 -4.54 -35.14
N LYS A 52 30.47 -5.38 -34.96
CA LYS A 52 31.58 -5.49 -35.91
C LYS A 52 31.10 -5.98 -37.28
N GLN A 53 30.13 -6.89 -37.33
CA GLN A 53 29.56 -7.39 -38.58
C GLN A 53 28.53 -6.44 -39.20
N TYR A 54 27.72 -5.76 -38.36
CA TYR A 54 26.59 -4.95 -38.82
C TYR A 54 26.53 -3.59 -38.08
N PRO A 55 27.53 -2.72 -38.29
CA PRO A 55 27.65 -1.48 -37.52
C PRO A 55 26.49 -0.52 -37.79
N SER A 56 26.09 -0.32 -39.03
CA SER A 56 25.01 0.60 -39.42
C SER A 56 23.62 0.17 -38.90
N SER A 57 23.41 -1.14 -38.69
CA SER A 57 22.14 -1.67 -38.21
C SER A 57 22.00 -1.69 -36.69
N PHE A 58 23.10 -1.90 -35.95
CA PHE A 58 23.02 -2.17 -34.51
C PHE A 58 23.84 -1.26 -33.61
N ALA A 59 24.83 -0.53 -34.15
CA ALA A 59 25.61 0.40 -33.35
C ALA A 59 24.77 1.59 -32.89
N ASP A 60 25.12 2.14 -31.74
CA ASP A 60 24.62 3.43 -31.30
C ASP A 60 25.40 4.51 -32.03
N MET A 61 24.70 5.26 -32.89
CA MET A 61 25.26 6.29 -33.74
C MET A 61 24.56 7.63 -33.47
N THR A 62 25.29 8.73 -33.64
CA THR A 62 24.73 10.08 -33.67
C THR A 62 23.93 10.29 -34.96
N PRO A 63 23.11 11.36 -35.05
CA PRO A 63 22.44 11.73 -36.31
C PRO A 63 23.42 11.94 -37.48
N GLY A 64 24.69 12.27 -37.20
CA GLY A 64 25.77 12.40 -38.19
C GLY A 64 26.52 11.10 -38.52
N GLY A 65 26.05 9.93 -38.07
CA GLY A 65 26.64 8.62 -38.40
C GLY A 65 27.90 8.24 -37.61
N VAL A 66 28.28 9.04 -36.60
CA VAL A 66 29.44 8.75 -35.74
C VAL A 66 29.03 7.79 -34.63
N ILE A 67 29.80 6.73 -34.40
CA ILE A 67 29.54 5.76 -33.32
C ILE A 67 29.74 6.43 -31.95
N ILE A 68 28.74 6.30 -31.08
CA ILE A 68 28.75 6.87 -29.73
C ILE A 68 29.45 5.89 -28.77
N GLY A 69 30.60 6.31 -28.23
CA GLY A 69 31.41 5.48 -27.34
C GLY A 69 31.83 4.17 -28.00
N GLY A 70 31.50 3.03 -27.38
CA GLY A 70 31.73 1.71 -27.96
C GLY A 70 30.64 1.22 -28.93
N GLY A 71 29.55 1.97 -29.10
CA GLY A 71 28.43 1.63 -30.00
C GLY A 71 27.54 0.45 -29.56
N PHE A 72 27.87 -0.25 -28.47
CA PHE A 72 27.18 -1.48 -28.03
C PHE A 72 26.28 -1.30 -26.81
N THR A 73 26.14 -0.10 -26.27
CA THR A 73 25.50 0.13 -24.97
C THR A 73 24.01 -0.21 -24.99
N SER A 74 23.27 0.19 -26.02
CA SER A 74 21.84 -0.10 -26.13
C SER A 74 21.55 -1.59 -26.36
N LEU A 75 22.34 -2.25 -27.23
CA LEU A 75 22.18 -3.66 -27.53
C LEU A 75 22.53 -4.52 -26.30
N LEU A 76 23.63 -4.21 -25.62
CA LEU A 76 24.04 -4.89 -24.40
C LEU A 76 23.02 -4.75 -23.28
N SER A 77 22.46 -3.55 -23.10
CA SER A 77 21.42 -3.29 -22.12
C SER A 77 20.19 -4.16 -22.40
N GLN A 78 19.69 -4.16 -23.64
CA GLN A 78 18.51 -4.93 -24.02
C GLN A 78 18.71 -6.44 -23.87
N VAL A 79 19.89 -6.97 -24.22
CA VAL A 79 20.25 -8.39 -24.03
C VAL A 79 20.28 -8.73 -22.54
N LYS A 80 20.95 -7.92 -21.71
CA LYS A 80 21.06 -8.20 -20.27
C LYS A 80 19.72 -8.11 -19.54
N THR A 81 18.94 -7.06 -19.83
CA THR A 81 17.58 -6.91 -19.29
C THR A 81 16.68 -8.08 -19.68
N ARG A 82 16.78 -8.58 -20.92
CA ARG A 82 15.99 -9.76 -21.34
C ARG A 82 16.40 -11.02 -20.57
N ILE A 83 17.69 -11.27 -20.38
CA ILE A 83 18.21 -12.40 -19.59
C ILE A 83 17.72 -12.32 -18.15
N GLU A 84 17.84 -11.15 -17.53
CA GLU A 84 17.36 -10.91 -16.15
C GLU A 84 15.85 -11.13 -16.02
N ASN A 85 15.06 -10.64 -16.99
CA ASN A 85 13.61 -10.84 -17.00
C ASN A 85 13.24 -12.34 -17.10
N ILE A 86 13.96 -13.13 -17.89
CA ILE A 86 13.73 -14.58 -17.98
C ILE A 86 14.12 -15.27 -16.66
N ASN A 87 15.27 -14.90 -16.08
CA ASN A 87 15.73 -15.48 -14.83
C ASN A 87 14.79 -15.15 -13.66
N ARG A 88 14.27 -13.92 -13.61
CA ARG A 88 13.19 -13.52 -12.68
C ARG A 88 11.92 -14.33 -12.89
N SER A 89 11.53 -14.58 -14.14
CA SER A 89 10.35 -15.39 -14.45
C SER A 89 10.48 -16.81 -13.89
N GLY A 90 11.68 -17.41 -13.89
CA GLY A 90 11.95 -18.71 -13.28
C GLY A 90 11.80 -18.72 -11.75
N THR A 91 12.35 -17.71 -11.07
CA THR A 91 12.20 -17.53 -9.61
C THR A 91 10.74 -17.30 -9.22
N LEU A 92 10.03 -16.43 -9.95
CA LEU A 92 8.61 -16.15 -9.73
C LEU A 92 7.74 -17.39 -10.01
N ARG A 93 8.08 -18.19 -11.02
CA ARG A 93 7.37 -19.44 -11.32
C ARG A 93 7.61 -20.48 -10.22
N ARG A 94 8.81 -20.55 -9.63
CA ARG A 94 9.14 -21.45 -8.52
C ARG A 94 8.39 -21.08 -7.23
N ILE A 95 8.29 -19.79 -6.92
CA ILE A 95 7.46 -19.25 -5.82
C ILE A 95 5.96 -19.50 -6.08
N ARG A 96 5.52 -19.41 -7.33
CA ARG A 96 4.15 -19.76 -7.71
C ARG A 96 3.88 -21.26 -7.56
N THR A 97 4.76 -22.15 -8.04
CA THR A 97 4.55 -23.61 -7.91
C THR A 97 4.57 -24.11 -6.47
N SER A 98 5.35 -23.50 -5.57
CA SER A 98 5.27 -23.82 -4.12
C SER A 98 3.97 -23.33 -3.47
N ARG A 99 3.24 -22.41 -4.12
CA ARG A 99 1.91 -21.92 -3.70
C ARG A 99 0.75 -22.61 -4.45
N ILE A 100 1.02 -23.29 -5.57
CA ILE A 100 0.01 -23.93 -6.46
C ILE A 100 -0.46 -25.31 -5.97
N SER A 101 -0.15 -25.72 -4.73
CA SER A 101 -0.94 -26.79 -4.09
C SER A 101 -2.37 -26.35 -3.71
N GLY A 102 -2.78 -25.12 -4.01
CA GLY A 102 -4.17 -24.67 -3.88
C GLY A 102 -4.49 -23.49 -4.79
N GLN A 103 -5.13 -23.79 -5.91
CA GLN A 103 -5.99 -22.95 -6.77
C GLN A 103 -5.48 -21.61 -7.36
N LEU A 104 -5.93 -21.35 -8.59
CA LEU A 104 -5.60 -20.21 -9.45
C LEU A 104 -6.18 -18.88 -8.90
N GLN A 105 -5.39 -18.12 -8.14
CA GLN A 105 -5.68 -16.70 -7.89
C GLN A 105 -4.84 -15.80 -8.82
N LYS A 106 -5.47 -14.78 -9.40
CA LYS A 106 -4.78 -13.78 -10.23
C LYS A 106 -3.84 -12.95 -9.33
N PRO A 107 -2.57 -12.75 -9.71
CA PRO A 107 -1.57 -12.09 -8.85
C PRO A 107 -1.85 -10.61 -8.50
N SER A 108 -2.82 -9.97 -9.15
CA SER A 108 -3.07 -8.53 -9.02
C SER A 108 -4.08 -8.16 -7.92
N ASP A 109 -4.81 -9.15 -7.39
CA ASP A 109 -5.94 -8.91 -6.47
C ASP A 109 -5.55 -9.09 -4.99
N SER A 110 -4.28 -9.41 -4.70
CA SER A 110 -3.77 -9.73 -3.36
C SER A 110 -2.63 -8.79 -2.96
N TYR A 111 -2.90 -7.49 -2.84
CA TYR A 111 -1.96 -6.53 -2.23
C TYR A 111 -1.70 -6.88 -0.74
N GLY A 112 -1.03 -8.00 -0.46
CA GLY A 112 -0.87 -8.56 0.89
C GLY A 112 -2.12 -9.22 1.47
N CYS A 113 -3.27 -9.22 0.77
CA CYS A 113 -4.51 -9.81 1.25
C CYS A 113 -4.48 -11.35 1.06
N THR A 114 -4.39 -12.10 2.15
CA THR A 114 -4.43 -13.56 2.16
C THR A 114 -5.86 -14.10 1.99
N GLN A 115 -6.86 -13.34 2.43
CA GLN A 115 -8.28 -13.73 2.38
C GLN A 115 -9.16 -12.67 1.69
N PHE A 116 -8.80 -12.26 0.47
CA PHE A 116 -9.51 -11.20 -0.26
C PHE A 116 -10.97 -11.56 -0.61
N ASN A 117 -11.20 -12.81 -1.03
CA ASN A 117 -12.50 -13.37 -1.39
C ASN A 117 -12.64 -14.78 -0.80
N PRO A 118 -12.83 -14.90 0.52
CA PRO A 118 -12.90 -16.19 1.21
C PRO A 118 -14.14 -16.97 0.76
N GLU A 119 -13.99 -18.29 0.67
CA GLU A 119 -15.11 -19.20 0.44
C GLU A 119 -16.00 -19.29 1.67
N MET A 120 -17.28 -19.60 1.45
CA MET A 120 -18.22 -19.84 2.54
C MET A 120 -17.83 -21.15 3.25
N PRO A 121 -17.79 -21.18 4.59
CA PRO A 121 -17.61 -22.42 5.34
C PRO A 121 -18.69 -23.45 4.98
N SER A 122 -18.31 -24.73 4.84
CA SER A 122 -19.25 -25.78 4.40
C SER A 122 -20.35 -26.10 5.42
N ASP A 123 -20.15 -25.71 6.67
CA ASP A 123 -21.07 -25.86 7.80
C ASP A 123 -22.04 -24.68 7.94
N GLU A 124 -21.88 -23.62 7.15
CA GLU A 124 -22.70 -22.41 7.22
C GLU A 124 -23.51 -22.18 5.94
N THR A 125 -24.75 -21.71 6.12
CA THR A 125 -25.62 -21.29 5.01
C THR A 125 -25.62 -19.76 4.88
N THR A 126 -26.06 -19.26 3.73
CA THR A 126 -26.18 -17.81 3.51
C THR A 126 -27.17 -17.19 4.50
N GLU A 127 -28.26 -17.89 4.81
CA GLU A 127 -29.27 -17.48 5.77
C GLU A 127 -28.72 -17.40 7.19
N MET A 128 -27.88 -18.36 7.62
CA MET A 128 -27.23 -18.33 8.93
C MET A 128 -26.27 -17.14 9.07
N LEU A 129 -25.47 -16.85 8.04
CA LEU A 129 -24.57 -15.71 8.02
C LEU A 129 -25.34 -14.38 8.06
N GLU A 130 -26.48 -14.30 7.37
CA GLU A 130 -27.33 -13.12 7.39
C GLU A 130 -28.01 -12.93 8.76
N GLN A 131 -28.42 -14.01 9.43
CA GLN A 131 -28.91 -13.94 10.82
C GLN A 131 -27.83 -13.42 11.78
N LYS A 132 -26.58 -13.89 11.64
CA LYS A 132 -25.45 -13.38 12.44
C LYS A 132 -25.18 -11.89 12.15
N ARG A 133 -25.31 -11.45 10.90
CA ARG A 133 -25.22 -10.02 10.53
C ARG A 133 -26.35 -9.20 11.19
N GLN A 134 -27.59 -9.67 11.12
CA GLN A 134 -28.73 -8.99 11.76
C GLN A 134 -28.58 -8.91 13.28
N ARG A 135 -27.96 -9.93 13.90
CA ARG A 135 -27.61 -9.89 15.32
C ARG A 135 -26.60 -8.78 15.63
N LEU A 136 -25.55 -8.61 14.82
CA LEU A 136 -24.61 -7.49 14.96
C LEU A 136 -25.33 -6.13 14.86
N GLU A 137 -26.21 -5.96 13.88
CA GLU A 137 -26.97 -4.73 13.70
C GLU A 137 -27.88 -4.44 14.91
N THR A 138 -28.48 -5.48 15.49
CA THR A 138 -29.34 -5.37 16.68
C THR A 138 -28.54 -4.93 17.90
N ILE A 139 -27.40 -5.58 18.17
CA ILE A 139 -26.51 -5.21 19.30
C ILE A 139 -26.06 -3.75 19.14
N TYR A 140 -25.67 -3.34 17.93
CA TYR A 140 -25.24 -1.97 17.70
C TYR A 140 -26.37 -0.95 17.95
N ARG A 141 -27.61 -1.28 17.59
CA ARG A 141 -28.77 -0.42 17.82
C ARG A 141 -29.13 -0.27 19.29
N GLU A 142 -28.99 -1.35 20.06
CA GLU A 142 -29.33 -1.42 21.48
C GLU A 142 -28.25 -0.81 22.38
N GLU A 143 -26.98 -1.03 22.04
CA GLU A 143 -25.85 -0.75 22.93
C GLU A 143 -24.82 0.24 22.35
N GLY A 144 -24.95 0.61 21.08
CA GLY A 144 -24.05 1.55 20.42
C GLY A 144 -22.63 1.02 20.18
N ILE A 145 -21.69 1.94 20.01
CA ILE A 145 -20.31 1.66 19.58
C ILE A 145 -19.50 0.89 20.63
N GLU A 146 -19.75 1.14 21.91
CA GLU A 146 -19.03 0.52 23.05
C GLU A 146 -19.15 -1.01 23.07
N SER A 147 -20.23 -1.55 22.52
CA SER A 147 -20.43 -2.99 22.37
C SER A 147 -19.39 -3.67 21.45
N GLY A 148 -18.64 -2.89 20.67
CA GLY A 148 -17.60 -3.39 19.75
C GLY A 148 -16.46 -4.17 20.42
N GLU A 149 -16.24 -3.97 21.72
CA GLU A 149 -15.23 -4.71 22.49
C GLU A 149 -15.75 -6.05 23.04
N LYS A 150 -17.06 -6.34 22.93
CA LYS A 150 -17.64 -7.58 23.43
C LYS A 150 -17.16 -8.78 22.62
N THR A 151 -16.79 -9.86 23.32
CA THR A 151 -16.35 -11.12 22.71
C THR A 151 -17.41 -11.69 21.74
N GLU A 152 -18.70 -11.56 22.05
CA GLU A 152 -19.79 -11.96 21.15
C GLU A 152 -19.70 -11.23 19.81
N VAL A 153 -19.56 -9.90 19.83
CA VAL A 153 -19.44 -9.06 18.62
C VAL A 153 -18.20 -9.44 17.82
N LEU A 154 -17.05 -9.66 18.47
CA LEU A 154 -15.82 -10.06 17.79
C LEU A 154 -15.94 -11.44 17.11
N ASN A 155 -16.59 -12.39 17.77
CA ASN A 155 -16.83 -13.73 17.20
C ASN A 155 -17.83 -13.68 16.04
N LEU A 156 -18.88 -12.86 16.15
CA LEU A 156 -19.82 -12.61 15.07
C LEU A 156 -19.13 -11.94 13.88
N MET A 157 -18.28 -10.93 14.12
CA MET A 157 -17.49 -10.28 13.08
C MET A 157 -16.53 -11.24 12.37
N LYS A 158 -15.88 -12.16 13.11
CA LYS A 158 -15.00 -13.17 12.51
C LYS A 158 -15.77 -14.21 11.71
N SER A 159 -16.83 -14.77 12.27
CA SER A 159 -17.64 -15.81 11.58
C SER A 159 -18.34 -15.27 10.33
N THR A 160 -18.73 -14.00 10.34
CA THR A 160 -19.36 -13.34 9.18
C THR A 160 -18.37 -12.71 8.19
N PHE A 161 -17.06 -12.91 8.37
CA PHE A 161 -16.03 -12.29 7.54
C PHE A 161 -16.22 -12.58 6.04
N CYS A 162 -16.64 -13.79 5.68
CA CYS A 162 -16.90 -14.13 4.28
C CYS A 162 -18.06 -13.32 3.66
N LEU A 163 -19.13 -13.10 4.42
CA LEU A 163 -20.25 -12.27 4.00
C LEU A 163 -19.85 -10.79 3.90
N GLN A 164 -19.06 -10.28 4.85
CA GLN A 164 -18.50 -8.93 4.80
C GLN A 164 -17.71 -8.71 3.50
N ARG A 165 -16.75 -9.60 3.18
CA ARG A 165 -15.96 -9.50 1.95
C ARG A 165 -16.83 -9.57 0.70
N LYS A 166 -17.81 -10.48 0.67
CA LYS A 166 -18.76 -10.62 -0.45
C LYS A 166 -19.53 -9.32 -0.70
N GLN A 167 -20.00 -8.65 0.36
CA GLN A 167 -20.76 -7.39 0.24
C GLN A 167 -19.85 -6.19 -0.08
N ILE A 168 -18.67 -6.09 0.53
CA ILE A 168 -17.68 -5.04 0.21
C ILE A 168 -17.21 -5.13 -1.25
N ASN A 169 -17.02 -6.34 -1.77
CA ASN A 169 -16.52 -6.58 -3.12
C ASN A 169 -17.63 -6.54 -4.20
N GLN A 170 -18.86 -6.15 -3.87
CA GLN A 170 -19.96 -6.09 -4.83
C GLN A 170 -19.62 -5.15 -6.01
N THR A 171 -20.19 -5.45 -7.17
CA THR A 171 -20.09 -4.63 -8.38
C THR A 171 -21.50 -4.39 -8.92
N PRO A 172 -22.02 -3.14 -8.92
CA PRO A 172 -21.35 -1.90 -8.51
C PRO A 172 -21.01 -1.87 -7.01
N ALA A 173 -19.98 -1.09 -6.65
CA ALA A 173 -19.54 -0.96 -5.26
C ALA A 173 -20.64 -0.31 -4.41
N PRO A 174 -20.93 -0.83 -3.21
CA PRO A 174 -21.90 -0.22 -2.30
C PRO A 174 -21.38 1.13 -1.80
N SER A 175 -22.29 2.01 -1.43
CA SER A 175 -21.92 3.27 -0.78
C SER A 175 -21.36 3.01 0.62
N ILE A 176 -20.56 3.96 1.11
CA ILE A 176 -20.03 3.91 2.48
C ILE A 176 -21.16 3.96 3.52
N GLU A 177 -22.24 4.68 3.22
CA GLU A 177 -23.43 4.75 4.07
C GLU A 177 -24.16 3.39 4.14
N GLU A 178 -24.35 2.73 2.99
CA GLU A 178 -24.92 1.37 2.95
C GLU A 178 -24.07 0.37 3.73
N LEU A 179 -22.74 0.39 3.54
CA LEU A 179 -21.84 -0.48 4.29
C LEU A 179 -21.87 -0.18 5.78
N ARG A 180 -21.95 1.09 6.18
CA ARG A 180 -22.03 1.48 7.60
C ARG A 180 -23.33 0.99 8.24
N ASN A 181 -24.44 1.09 7.52
CA ASN A 181 -25.73 0.61 8.01
C ASN A 181 -25.75 -0.93 8.15
N GLN A 182 -25.16 -1.65 7.21
CA GLN A 182 -25.14 -3.12 7.22
C GLN A 182 -24.08 -3.70 8.17
N TRP A 183 -22.95 -3.03 8.34
CA TRP A 183 -21.77 -3.45 9.12
C TRP A 183 -21.20 -2.31 9.96
N PRO A 184 -21.94 -1.84 10.98
CA PRO A 184 -21.51 -0.69 11.77
C PRO A 184 -20.15 -0.90 12.46
N TYR A 185 -19.85 -2.14 12.87
CA TYR A 185 -18.57 -2.47 13.51
C TYR A 185 -17.36 -2.45 12.57
N LEU A 186 -17.52 -2.46 11.23
CA LEU A 186 -16.40 -2.18 10.33
C LEU A 186 -15.90 -0.73 10.46
N PHE A 187 -16.74 0.15 10.99
CA PHE A 187 -16.45 1.55 11.27
C PHE A 187 -16.16 1.75 12.77
N THR A 188 -15.59 0.75 13.44
CA THR A 188 -15.01 0.92 14.78
C THR A 188 -13.55 0.52 14.77
N LYS A 189 -12.77 1.08 15.69
CA LYS A 189 -11.33 0.80 15.80
C LYS A 189 -11.05 -0.70 15.92
N ARG A 190 -11.77 -1.39 16.81
CA ARG A 190 -11.57 -2.82 17.04
C ARG A 190 -12.00 -3.65 15.82
N GLY A 191 -13.16 -3.35 15.25
CA GLY A 191 -13.69 -4.12 14.13
C GLY A 191 -12.86 -3.98 12.86
N ILE A 192 -12.38 -2.77 12.53
CA ILE A 192 -11.52 -2.59 11.34
C ILE A 192 -10.18 -3.31 11.50
N PHE A 193 -9.58 -3.31 12.70
CA PHE A 193 -8.35 -4.05 12.94
C PHE A 193 -8.54 -5.56 12.88
N CYS A 194 -9.62 -6.09 13.46
CA CYS A 194 -9.93 -7.52 13.34
C CYS A 194 -10.24 -7.93 11.89
N HIS A 195 -10.93 -7.09 11.12
CA HIS A 195 -11.17 -7.33 9.70
C HIS A 195 -9.86 -7.31 8.90
N PHE A 196 -8.99 -6.33 9.16
CA PHE A 196 -7.68 -6.22 8.52
C PHE A 196 -6.79 -7.43 8.82
N GLU A 197 -6.74 -7.86 10.08
CA GLU A 197 -5.99 -9.05 10.51
C GLU A 197 -6.51 -10.30 9.81
N SER A 198 -7.84 -10.46 9.68
CA SER A 198 -8.42 -11.59 8.94
C SER A 198 -8.10 -11.50 7.44
N LEU A 199 -8.11 -10.30 6.87
CA LEU A 199 -7.83 -10.08 5.46
C LEU A 199 -6.36 -10.33 5.07
N THR A 200 -5.42 -10.01 5.95
CA THR A 200 -3.98 -9.95 5.64
C THR A 200 -3.12 -10.92 6.44
N ASP A 201 -3.67 -11.55 7.47
CA ASP A 201 -2.94 -12.31 8.50
C ASP A 201 -1.90 -11.47 9.28
N ILE A 202 -2.07 -10.14 9.29
CA ILE A 202 -1.18 -9.20 9.98
C ILE A 202 -1.95 -8.48 11.08
N ASN A 203 -1.50 -8.68 12.32
CA ASN A 203 -1.92 -7.84 13.43
C ASN A 203 -1.24 -6.46 13.32
N VAL A 204 -1.90 -5.50 12.68
CA VAL A 204 -1.29 -4.21 12.33
C VAL A 204 -0.77 -3.42 13.54
N LEU A 205 -1.48 -3.48 14.67
CA LEU A 205 -1.08 -2.78 15.89
C LEU A 205 0.22 -3.36 16.45
N HIS A 206 0.27 -4.68 16.61
CA HIS A 206 1.46 -5.36 17.10
C HIS A 206 2.64 -5.24 16.12
N ALA A 207 2.38 -5.37 14.81
CA ALA A 207 3.41 -5.23 13.78
C ALA A 207 4.02 -3.83 13.77
N LEU A 208 3.21 -2.78 13.93
CA LEU A 208 3.69 -1.41 14.02
C LEU A 208 4.53 -1.19 15.30
N GLU A 209 4.01 -1.61 16.45
CA GLU A 209 4.71 -1.50 17.74
C GLU A 209 6.09 -2.17 17.68
N LEU A 210 6.14 -3.41 17.18
CA LEU A 210 7.39 -4.15 17.02
C LEU A 210 8.35 -3.45 16.05
N SER A 211 7.85 -2.97 14.91
CA SER A 211 8.67 -2.27 13.91
C SER A 211 9.30 -0.99 14.47
N ILE A 212 8.53 -0.22 15.23
CA ILE A 212 9.02 1.01 15.88
C ILE A 212 10.06 0.64 16.96
N LYS A 213 9.81 -0.40 17.75
CA LYS A 213 10.74 -0.84 18.80
C LYS A 213 12.08 -1.32 18.23
N GLU A 214 12.05 -2.10 17.16
CA GLU A 214 13.25 -2.68 16.55
C GLU A 214 14.04 -1.67 15.72
N SER A 215 13.34 -0.86 14.91
CA SER A 215 13.98 0.00 13.90
C SER A 215 13.94 1.49 14.26
N GLY A 216 13.00 1.93 15.09
CA GLY A 216 12.73 3.35 15.34
C GLY A 216 13.91 4.12 15.89
N LYS A 217 14.62 3.57 16.90
CA LYS A 217 15.83 4.20 17.45
C LYS A 217 16.96 4.30 16.42
N GLY A 218 17.11 3.29 15.57
CA GLY A 218 18.11 3.27 14.50
C GLY A 218 17.82 4.31 13.43
N ILE A 219 16.56 4.39 13.00
CA ILE A 219 16.06 5.39 12.06
C ILE A 219 16.24 6.79 12.63
N ALA A 220 15.76 7.05 13.85
CA ALA A 220 15.89 8.34 14.51
C ALA A 220 17.36 8.77 14.63
N LYS A 221 18.24 7.87 15.09
CA LYS A 221 19.67 8.15 15.19
C LYS A 221 20.28 8.49 13.82
N TYR A 222 19.95 7.72 12.78
CA TYR A 222 20.45 7.99 11.43
C TYR A 222 19.99 9.36 10.92
N LEU A 223 18.69 9.67 11.06
CA LEU A 223 18.11 10.91 10.58
C LEU A 223 18.64 12.13 11.33
N MET A 224 18.85 12.02 12.66
CA MET A 224 19.38 13.12 13.47
C MET A 224 20.87 13.37 13.27
N THR A 225 21.68 12.31 13.09
CA THR A 225 23.15 12.42 13.12
C THR A 225 23.84 12.35 11.76
N LYS A 226 23.24 11.69 10.76
CA LYS A 226 23.87 11.41 9.46
C LYS A 226 23.12 12.00 8.27
N SER A 227 21.90 12.51 8.46
CA SER A 227 21.17 13.19 7.40
C SER A 227 21.86 14.51 7.04
N LYS A 228 22.15 14.72 5.75
CA LYS A 228 22.67 15.99 5.22
C LYS A 228 21.55 17.00 4.93
N LYS A 229 20.29 16.61 5.08
CA LYS A 229 19.14 17.49 4.86
C LYS A 229 19.00 18.44 6.04
N LYS A 230 19.18 19.75 5.79
CA LYS A 230 19.12 20.82 6.79
C LYS A 230 17.77 20.89 7.52
N ASP A 231 16.70 20.47 6.84
CA ASP A 231 15.33 20.58 7.34
C ASP A 231 14.90 19.44 8.27
N VAL A 232 15.76 18.45 8.54
CA VAL A 232 15.45 17.32 9.43
C VAL A 232 15.67 17.68 10.91
N GLN A 233 16.45 18.71 11.20
CA GLN A 233 16.80 19.10 12.58
C GLN A 233 15.82 20.05 13.32
N PRO A 234 14.93 20.84 12.68
CA PRO A 234 14.03 21.73 13.41
C PRO A 234 12.60 21.18 13.64
N VAL A 235 12.19 20.05 13.05
CA VAL A 235 10.80 19.53 13.14
C VAL A 235 10.61 18.58 14.34
N ILE A 236 11.33 18.82 15.44
CA ILE A 236 11.01 18.15 16.71
C ILE A 236 9.77 18.84 17.25
N TYR A 237 8.59 18.32 16.91
CA TYR A 237 7.42 18.62 17.70
C TYR A 237 7.72 18.17 19.14
N GLN A 238 7.57 19.07 20.10
CA GLN A 238 7.73 18.80 21.53
C GLN A 238 6.52 18.03 22.08
N GLY A 239 6.11 16.96 21.39
CA GLY A 239 5.06 16.06 21.82
C GLY A 239 5.63 14.87 22.58
N GLU A 240 4.87 14.36 23.55
CA GLU A 240 5.24 13.18 24.37
C GLU A 240 5.15 11.85 23.59
N ASP A 241 4.63 11.86 22.36
CA ASP A 241 4.38 10.66 21.54
C ASP A 241 5.58 10.36 20.62
N GLU A 242 6.39 9.35 20.99
CA GLU A 242 7.60 8.96 20.27
C GLU A 242 7.30 8.44 18.85
N GLU A 243 6.14 7.79 18.66
CA GLU A 243 5.71 7.21 17.40
C GLU A 243 5.37 8.29 16.36
N LEU A 244 4.59 9.31 16.75
CA LEU A 244 4.29 10.45 15.89
C LEU A 244 5.54 11.24 15.52
N ASN A 245 6.45 11.42 16.48
CA ASN A 245 7.72 12.11 16.22
C ASN A 245 8.56 11.35 15.18
N LEU A 246 8.59 10.03 15.24
CA LEU A 246 9.29 9.21 14.24
C LEU A 246 8.64 9.31 12.86
N ILE A 247 7.31 9.32 12.78
CA ILE A 247 6.57 9.48 11.51
C ILE A 247 6.86 10.86 10.90
N GLN A 248 6.80 11.93 11.69
CA GLN A 248 7.11 13.28 11.21
C GLN A 248 8.55 13.42 10.72
N LEU A 249 9.51 12.77 11.41
CA LEU A 249 10.90 12.75 11.00
C LEU A 249 11.08 12.04 9.64
N LEU A 250 10.36 10.93 9.43
CA LEU A 250 10.33 10.22 8.15
C LEU A 250 9.72 11.08 7.04
N MET A 251 8.58 11.71 7.28
CA MET A 251 7.92 12.59 6.31
C MET A 251 8.83 13.74 5.90
N THR A 252 9.44 14.41 6.89
CA THR A 252 10.42 15.49 6.66
C THR A 252 11.61 14.99 5.85
N TYR A 253 12.15 13.81 6.17
CA TYR A 253 13.23 13.21 5.40
C TYR A 253 12.86 12.92 3.95
N PHE A 254 11.61 12.51 3.67
CA PHE A 254 11.13 12.31 2.30
C PHE A 254 10.60 13.59 1.63
N ASN A 255 10.70 14.73 2.29
CA ASN A 255 10.21 16.03 1.81
C ASN A 255 8.69 16.03 1.59
N GLU A 256 7.98 15.24 2.40
CA GLU A 256 6.53 15.20 2.48
C GLU A 256 6.05 16.14 3.59
N ARG A 257 4.96 16.87 3.31
CA ARG A 257 4.34 17.75 4.31
C ARG A 257 3.46 16.93 5.24
N ILE A 258 3.32 17.31 6.51
CA ILE A 258 2.50 16.57 7.48
C ILE A 258 1.02 16.52 7.08
N GLU A 259 0.52 17.58 6.42
CA GLU A 259 -0.82 17.64 5.81
C GLU A 259 -0.99 16.61 4.68
N GLY A 260 0.14 16.10 4.19
CA GLY A 260 0.32 14.91 3.35
C GLY A 260 -0.32 13.64 3.93
N LEU A 261 -0.42 13.54 5.24
CA LEU A 261 -0.94 12.38 5.96
C LEU A 261 -2.01 12.74 6.98
N ILE A 262 -1.83 13.85 7.72
CA ILE A 262 -2.65 14.25 8.86
C ILE A 262 -3.25 15.64 8.60
N LEU A 263 -4.57 15.75 8.65
CA LEU A 263 -5.29 17.01 8.71
C LEU A 263 -5.74 17.26 10.15
N THR A 264 -5.69 18.50 10.60
CA THR A 264 -6.19 18.89 11.92
C THR A 264 -7.59 19.48 11.81
N ALA A 265 -8.43 19.17 12.80
CA ALA A 265 -9.76 19.74 12.95
C ALA A 265 -10.02 20.10 14.42
N ASP A 266 -11.01 20.95 14.67
CA ASP A 266 -11.42 21.31 16.03
C ASP A 266 -11.82 20.07 16.83
N GLN A 267 -11.50 20.05 18.13
CA GLN A 267 -11.76 18.91 19.00
C GLN A 267 -13.24 18.46 19.06
N TYR A 268 -14.17 19.38 18.79
CA TYR A 268 -15.61 19.14 18.77
C TYR A 268 -16.19 19.07 17.36
N ALA A 269 -15.36 19.18 16.32
CA ALA A 269 -15.83 19.10 14.94
C ALA A 269 -16.48 17.74 14.68
N THR A 270 -17.70 17.72 14.17
CA THR A 270 -18.32 16.50 13.66
C THR A 270 -17.78 16.17 12.26
N ALA A 271 -18.07 14.97 11.75
CA ALA A 271 -17.70 14.61 10.37
C ALA A 271 -18.27 15.61 9.34
N ALA A 272 -19.51 16.08 9.54
CA ALA A 272 -20.12 17.09 8.69
C ALA A 272 -19.38 18.43 8.78
N ASP A 273 -18.99 18.85 9.98
CA ASP A 273 -18.20 20.08 10.17
C ASP A 273 -16.85 19.97 9.45
N VAL A 274 -16.19 18.81 9.50
CA VAL A 274 -14.93 18.57 8.79
C VAL A 274 -15.13 18.60 7.27
N GLU A 275 -16.18 17.97 6.75
CA GLU A 275 -16.49 17.97 5.31
C GLU A 275 -16.80 19.38 4.78
N CYS A 276 -17.37 20.24 5.62
CA CYS A 276 -17.68 21.62 5.25
C CYS A 276 -16.49 22.57 5.43
N SER A 277 -15.65 22.34 6.44
CA SER A 277 -14.53 23.22 6.80
C SER A 277 -13.21 22.89 6.10
N LEU A 278 -12.98 21.62 5.74
CA LEU A 278 -11.76 21.17 5.11
C LEU A 278 -11.98 20.76 3.65
N VAL A 279 -11.01 21.10 2.79
CA VAL A 279 -10.94 20.54 1.43
C VAL A 279 -10.33 19.14 1.52
N LEU A 280 -11.18 18.13 1.64
CA LEU A 280 -10.73 16.75 1.74
C LEU A 280 -10.18 16.24 0.40
N PRO A 281 -8.91 15.79 0.35
CA PRO A 281 -8.34 15.26 -0.88
C PRO A 281 -8.91 13.88 -1.19
N ALA A 282 -8.79 13.47 -2.47
CA ALA A 282 -9.22 12.14 -2.87
C ALA A 282 -8.48 11.03 -2.11
N SER A 283 -7.18 11.19 -1.85
CA SER A 283 -6.38 10.21 -1.12
C SER A 283 -6.70 10.20 0.38
N PRO A 284 -6.74 9.03 1.06
CA PRO A 284 -7.00 8.94 2.49
C PRO A 284 -6.11 9.85 3.34
N ARG A 285 -6.69 10.46 4.38
CA ARG A 285 -6.00 11.28 5.39
C ARG A 285 -6.43 10.85 6.78
N LEU A 286 -5.55 11.03 7.75
CA LEU A 286 -5.88 10.97 9.17
C LEU A 286 -6.42 12.32 9.59
N ILE A 287 -7.57 12.36 10.28
CA ILE A 287 -8.09 13.59 10.86
C ILE A 287 -7.76 13.56 12.36
N LEU A 288 -6.90 14.47 12.78
CA LEU A 288 -6.52 14.68 14.17
C LEU A 288 -7.38 15.79 14.76
N LEU A 289 -8.08 15.48 15.84
CA LEU A 289 -8.87 16.45 16.57
C LEU A 289 -8.01 17.10 17.65
N ASP A 290 -7.78 18.40 17.51
CA ASP A 290 -6.89 19.15 18.37
C ASP A 290 -7.58 20.35 19.01
N THR A 291 -7.13 20.70 20.21
CA THR A 291 -7.44 21.95 20.88
C THR A 291 -6.59 23.05 20.28
N HIS A 292 -7.10 23.82 19.33
CA HIS A 292 -6.47 25.11 19.04
C HIS A 292 -6.72 26.05 20.24
N GLN A 293 -5.75 26.16 21.17
CA GLN A 293 -5.66 27.34 22.01
C GLN A 293 -5.36 28.53 21.08
N LEU A 294 -6.38 29.33 20.81
CA LEU A 294 -6.19 30.73 20.44
C LEU A 294 -5.37 31.36 21.56
N ILE A 295 -4.06 31.55 21.32
CA ILE A 295 -3.22 32.34 22.22
C ILE A 295 -3.61 33.80 21.99
N GLU A 296 -4.65 34.25 22.69
CA GLU A 296 -4.71 35.63 23.17
C GLU A 296 -4.86 35.59 24.68
N GLY A 297 -3.71 35.80 25.34
CA GLY A 297 -3.57 36.25 26.72
C GLY A 297 -4.51 35.64 27.76
N GLN A 298 -4.10 34.54 28.39
CA GLN A 298 -3.95 34.43 29.85
C GLN A 298 -3.45 33.02 30.22
N GLN A 299 -2.47 32.97 31.12
CA GLN A 299 -2.01 31.75 31.77
C GLN A 299 -3.21 30.99 32.34
N MET A 300 -3.26 29.66 32.18
CA MET A 300 -3.48 28.72 33.30
C MET A 300 -3.26 27.26 32.87
N HIS A 301 -2.44 26.59 33.67
CA HIS A 301 -2.21 25.15 33.88
C HIS A 301 -2.44 24.13 32.75
N MET A 302 -1.31 23.53 32.34
CA MET A 302 -1.20 22.34 31.49
C MET A 302 -1.75 21.08 32.18
N ALA A 303 -2.54 20.30 31.45
CA ALA A 303 -2.92 18.93 31.74
C ALA A 303 -2.69 18.06 30.48
N PRO A 304 -2.46 16.74 30.61
CA PRO A 304 -1.81 15.91 29.60
C PRO A 304 -2.62 15.75 28.30
N ARG A 305 -1.91 15.76 27.17
CA ARG A 305 -2.44 15.73 25.79
C ARG A 305 -2.97 14.35 25.43
N ARG A 306 -4.11 14.27 24.73
CA ARG A 306 -4.79 13.01 24.40
C ARG A 306 -5.25 13.02 22.94
N ILE A 307 -4.75 12.08 22.13
CA ILE A 307 -5.15 11.92 20.72
C ILE A 307 -6.54 11.27 20.68
N ARG A 308 -7.56 12.04 20.31
CA ARG A 308 -8.87 11.51 19.89
C ARG A 308 -8.94 11.55 18.37
N GLY A 309 -9.37 10.45 17.76
CA GLY A 309 -9.84 10.50 16.38
C GLY A 309 -11.31 10.13 16.34
N LEU A 310 -12.05 10.86 15.51
CA LEU A 310 -13.49 10.64 15.33
C LEU A 310 -13.71 9.34 14.60
N ILE A 311 -14.40 8.43 15.26
CA ILE A 311 -15.37 7.59 14.58
C ILE A 311 -16.60 7.54 15.47
N GLU A 312 -17.56 8.44 15.28
CA GLU A 312 -18.83 8.37 16.02
C GLU A 312 -20.06 8.51 15.13
N GLY A 313 -21.01 7.62 15.43
CA GLY A 313 -22.38 7.62 14.97
C GLY A 313 -23.25 8.44 15.92
N ASN A 314 -24.25 9.08 15.35
CA ASN A 314 -25.24 9.84 16.09
C ASN A 314 -26.18 8.90 16.87
N LYS A 315 -26.31 9.12 18.18
CA LYS A 315 -27.61 9.33 18.85
C LYS A 315 -27.40 10.01 20.20
N ARG A 316 -28.11 11.13 20.39
CA ARG A 316 -28.26 11.87 21.64
C ARG A 316 -29.13 11.07 22.60
N ASP A 317 -28.78 11.04 23.88
CA ASP A 317 -29.69 11.24 25.02
C ASP A 317 -28.86 11.57 26.28
N ALA A 318 -29.44 12.38 27.16
CA ALA A 318 -28.80 13.12 28.23
C ALA A 318 -28.72 12.37 29.58
N ASP A 319 -27.87 12.92 30.47
CA ASP A 319 -27.75 12.72 31.93
C ASP A 319 -27.14 11.41 32.47
N ASP A 320 -25.83 11.41 32.79
CA ASP A 320 -25.26 11.25 34.16
C ASP A 320 -23.70 11.20 34.12
N PRO A 321 -22.97 11.65 35.19
CA PRO A 321 -21.51 11.71 35.18
C PRO A 321 -20.89 10.43 35.76
N VAL A 322 -20.10 9.70 34.98
CA VAL A 322 -19.31 8.57 35.49
C VAL A 322 -17.81 8.78 35.27
N GLN A 323 -17.11 8.70 36.40
CA GLN A 323 -15.67 8.78 36.63
C GLN A 323 -14.80 8.12 35.57
N GLY A 324 -13.79 8.86 35.12
CA GLY A 324 -12.85 8.47 34.07
C GLY A 324 -12.03 7.22 34.39
N ARG A 325 -11.92 6.36 33.38
CA ARG A 325 -10.75 5.48 33.20
C ARG A 325 -10.05 5.83 31.91
N GLU A 326 -8.74 6.03 32.02
CA GLU A 326 -7.87 6.35 30.90
C GLU A 326 -7.62 5.12 30.01
N VAL A 327 -7.93 5.24 28.71
CA VAL A 327 -7.46 4.34 27.66
C VAL A 327 -6.72 5.16 26.60
N LYS A 328 -5.50 4.74 26.27
CA LYS A 328 -4.58 5.35 25.31
C LYS A 328 -5.01 5.03 23.87
N CYS A 329 -5.01 6.03 22.99
CA CYS A 329 -5.52 5.93 21.63
C CYS A 329 -4.46 6.28 20.58
N THR A 330 -4.16 5.31 19.71
CA THR A 330 -3.48 5.48 18.41
C THR A 330 -4.43 4.98 17.33
N LEU A 331 -4.65 5.76 16.26
CA LEU A 331 -5.66 5.51 15.22
C LEU A 331 -5.02 5.41 13.82
N PHE A 332 -5.40 4.37 13.08
CA PHE A 332 -5.21 4.22 11.63
C PHE A 332 -6.59 4.01 11.00
N SER A 333 -6.89 4.75 9.93
CA SER A 333 -8.04 4.47 9.06
C SER A 333 -7.51 4.19 7.66
N PHE A 334 -7.64 2.95 7.18
CA PHE A 334 -7.45 2.61 5.77
C PHE A 334 -8.82 2.64 5.09
N ALA A 335 -9.13 3.71 4.37
CA ALA A 335 -10.27 3.72 3.48
C ALA A 335 -9.94 2.89 2.23
N PHE A 336 -10.72 1.82 2.00
CA PHE A 336 -10.78 1.14 0.72
C PHE A 336 -11.26 2.12 -0.34
N MET A 337 -10.40 2.45 -1.31
CA MET A 337 -10.82 3.19 -2.50
C MET A 337 -11.47 2.24 -3.52
N PRO A 338 -12.63 2.59 -4.10
CA PRO A 338 -13.10 1.98 -5.33
C PRO A 338 -12.29 2.53 -6.51
N TYR A 339 -11.79 1.64 -7.36
CA TYR A 339 -11.03 2.00 -8.55
C TYR A 339 -11.96 2.62 -9.60
N ARG A 340 -11.69 3.86 -10.04
CA ARG A 340 -12.27 4.44 -11.27
C ARG A 340 -11.34 4.10 -12.45
N HIS A 341 -11.87 3.39 -13.43
CA HIS A 341 -11.19 3.16 -14.70
C HIS A 341 -10.91 4.47 -15.44
N ARG A 342 -9.68 4.61 -15.96
CA ARG A 342 -9.36 5.40 -17.16
C ARG A 342 -8.62 4.51 -18.14
#